data_AF-B8FB67-F1
#
_entry.id   AF-B8FB67-F1
#
_cell.length_a   1.000
_cell.length_b   1.000
_cell.length_c   1.000
_cell.angle_alpha   90.00
_cell.angle_beta   90.00
_cell.angle_gamma   90.00
#
_symmetry.space_group_name_H-M   'P 1'
#
loop_
_entity.id
_entity.type
_entity.pdbx_description
1 polymer ?
#
loop_
_entity_poly.entity_id
_entity_poly.type
_entity_poly.pdbx_seq_one_letter_code
_entity_poly.pdbx_strand_id
1 'polypeptide(L)'
;MDRPGWATAVGIVGIILAIFSILGTVQLAFIPLFQELGDKMAEDFQKEFPQQMERMQEQGGMPAYTERQMKQMENMFKSMRKIPDWFLSFLTAAYILEALVSIGVIIGCINILRMKKSGVPLFLWTAGFKAAISLSVLIAAFFASSLFAWTMVGGSGIGFVAISGLIVIAALGNKGVFRAKPPKIPNGPPWDSNR
;
A
#
# COMPACT_ATOMS: atom_id res chain seq x y z
N MET A 1 -16.12 -24.44 -18.61
CA MET A 1 -16.81 -23.87 -17.44
C MET A 1 -16.43 -22.41 -17.35
N ASP A 2 -17.41 -21.52 -17.44
CA ASP A 2 -17.15 -20.09 -17.38
C ASP A 2 -16.68 -19.71 -15.98
N ARG A 3 -15.57 -18.97 -15.93
CA ARG A 3 -15.03 -18.48 -14.67
C ARG A 3 -15.98 -17.40 -14.16
N PRO A 4 -16.44 -17.46 -12.90
CA PRO A 4 -17.25 -16.38 -12.35
C PRO A 4 -16.50 -15.05 -12.42
N GLY A 5 -17.15 -14.01 -12.93
CA GLY A 5 -16.51 -12.70 -13.17
C GLY A 5 -15.85 -12.10 -11.92
N TRP A 6 -16.43 -12.33 -10.74
CA TRP A 6 -15.85 -11.88 -9.46
C TRP A 6 -14.50 -12.53 -9.17
N ALA A 7 -14.28 -13.81 -9.52
CA ALA A 7 -13.03 -14.50 -9.28
C ALA A 7 -11.92 -13.96 -10.19
N THR A 8 -12.28 -13.61 -11.43
CA THR A 8 -11.37 -12.93 -12.37
C THR A 8 -11.01 -11.53 -11.86
N ALA A 9 -12.00 -10.74 -11.42
CA ALA A 9 -11.78 -9.41 -10.88
C ALA A 9 -10.88 -9.44 -9.62
N VAL A 10 -11.20 -10.29 -8.63
CA VAL A 10 -10.40 -10.45 -7.41
C VAL A 10 -8.99 -10.93 -7.74
N GLY A 11 -8.84 -11.89 -8.65
CA GLY A 11 -7.55 -12.40 -9.06
C GLY A 11 -6.65 -11.35 -9.70
N ILE A 12 -7.15 -10.64 -10.72
CA ILE A 12 -6.35 -9.66 -11.47
C ILE A 12 -6.07 -8.43 -10.61
N VAL A 13 -7.10 -7.82 -10.03
CA VAL A 13 -6.96 -6.59 -9.22
C VAL A 13 -6.10 -6.88 -7.98
N GLY A 14 -6.30 -8.03 -7.34
CA GLY A 14 -5.49 -8.43 -6.18
C GLY A 14 -4.01 -8.59 -6.51
N ILE A 15 -3.66 -9.13 -7.69
CA ILE A 15 -2.27 -9.22 -8.15
C ILE A 15 -1.68 -7.82 -8.37
N ILE A 16 -2.40 -6.94 -9.07
CA ILE A 16 -1.95 -5.57 -9.35
C ILE A 16 -1.68 -4.82 -8.04
N LEU A 17 -2.61 -4.88 -7.07
CA LEU A 17 -2.45 -4.23 -5.76
C LEU A 17 -1.29 -4.85 -4.95
N ALA A 18 -1.08 -6.16 -5.04
CA ALA A 18 0.04 -6.81 -4.36
C ALA A 18 1.39 -6.39 -4.97
N ILE A 19 1.48 -6.25 -6.28
CA ILE A 19 2.68 -5.72 -6.95
C ILE A 19 2.95 -4.28 -6.51
N PHE A 20 1.92 -3.42 -6.47
CA PHE A 20 2.10 -2.05 -6.00
C PHE A 20 2.59 -1.96 -4.55
N SER A 21 2.12 -2.83 -3.65
CA SER A 21 2.68 -2.89 -2.29
C SER A 21 4.15 -3.32 -2.26
N ILE A 22 4.56 -4.26 -3.12
CA ILE A 22 5.97 -4.65 -3.22
C ILE A 22 6.81 -3.49 -3.79
N LEU A 23 6.27 -2.70 -4.71
CA LEU A 23 6.94 -1.48 -5.17
C LEU A 23 7.01 -0.42 -4.04
N GLY A 24 6.01 -0.36 -3.16
CA GLY A 24 6.02 0.46 -1.95
C GLY A 24 7.20 0.14 -1.03
N THR A 25 7.57 -1.14 -0.86
CA THR A 25 8.81 -1.49 -0.14
C THR A 25 10.08 -0.96 -0.80
N VAL A 26 10.11 -0.87 -2.12
CA VAL A 26 11.27 -0.29 -2.83
C VAL A 26 11.38 1.20 -2.54
N GLN A 27 10.26 1.92 -2.35
CA GLN A 27 10.29 3.33 -1.94
C GLN A 27 10.97 3.53 -0.59
N LEU A 28 10.96 2.52 0.31
CA LEU A 28 11.70 2.60 1.57
C LEU A 28 13.21 2.63 1.38
N ALA A 29 13.74 1.98 0.35
CA ALA A 29 15.17 2.05 0.04
C ALA A 29 15.60 3.49 -0.33
N PHE A 30 14.64 4.33 -0.74
CA PHE A 30 14.86 5.73 -1.04
C PHE A 30 14.57 6.67 0.15
N ILE A 31 14.13 6.17 1.32
CA ILE A 31 13.98 7.00 2.53
C ILE A 31 15.25 7.78 2.89
N PRO A 32 16.46 7.18 2.94
CA PRO A 32 17.66 7.95 3.27
C PRO A 32 17.92 9.06 2.25
N LEU A 33 17.65 8.80 0.96
CA LEU A 33 17.73 9.82 -0.09
C LEU A 33 16.72 10.95 0.15
N PHE A 34 15.47 10.63 0.51
CA PHE A 34 14.44 11.63 0.81
C PHE A 34 14.74 12.41 2.10
N GLN A 35 15.36 11.79 3.10
CA GLN A 35 15.83 12.47 4.30
C GLN A 35 16.94 13.45 3.96
N GLU A 36 17.95 13.04 3.19
CA GLU A 36 19.03 13.92 2.76
C GLU A 36 18.51 15.08 1.89
N LEU A 37 17.57 14.80 0.98
CA LEU A 37 16.92 15.82 0.15
C LEU A 37 16.09 16.79 1.02
N GLY A 38 15.39 16.26 2.03
CA GLY A 38 14.60 17.04 2.98
C GLY A 38 15.46 17.90 3.89
N ASP A 39 16.60 17.39 4.36
CA ASP A 39 17.57 18.11 5.17
C ASP A 39 18.23 19.23 4.35
N LYS A 40 18.60 18.95 3.09
CA LYS A 40 19.13 19.97 2.15
C LYS A 40 18.10 21.05 1.88
N MET A 41 16.86 20.69 1.53
CA MET A 41 15.79 21.68 1.34
C MET A 41 15.51 22.48 2.62
N ALA A 42 15.58 21.85 3.80
CA ALA A 42 15.39 22.55 5.07
C ALA A 42 16.55 23.52 5.36
N GLU A 43 17.78 23.15 5.02
CA GLU A 43 18.96 24.00 5.17
C GLU A 43 18.95 25.17 4.18
N ASP A 44 18.64 24.92 2.90
CA ASP A 44 18.47 25.94 1.87
C ASP A 44 17.32 26.88 2.23
N PHE A 45 16.20 26.34 2.71
CA PHE A 45 15.11 27.15 3.22
C PHE A 45 15.52 27.97 4.45
N GLN A 46 16.27 27.41 5.42
CA GLN A 46 16.76 28.19 6.56
C GLN A 46 17.74 29.30 6.16
N LYS A 47 18.50 29.14 5.08
CA LYS A 47 19.50 30.14 4.62
C LYS A 47 18.88 31.18 3.70
N GLU A 48 18.07 30.76 2.73
CA GLU A 48 17.53 31.64 1.70
C GLU A 48 16.25 32.34 2.12
N PHE A 49 15.42 31.71 2.96
CA PHE A 49 14.16 32.29 3.40
C PHE A 49 14.34 33.59 4.22
N PRO A 50 15.23 33.68 5.22
CA PRO A 50 15.48 34.95 5.90
C PRO A 50 16.05 36.03 4.98
N GLN A 51 16.91 35.66 4.02
CA GLN A 51 17.47 36.62 3.05
C GLN A 51 16.43 37.12 2.04
N GLN A 52 15.53 36.27 1.56
CA GLN A 52 14.42 36.67 0.70
C GLN A 52 13.41 37.53 1.47
N MET A 53 13.20 37.22 2.75
CA MET A 53 12.36 38.00 3.66
C MET A 53 12.89 39.42 3.87
N GLU A 54 14.17 39.55 4.16
CA GLU A 54 14.83 40.84 4.35
C GLU A 54 14.73 41.70 3.08
N ARG A 55 14.95 41.10 1.91
CA ARG A 55 14.77 41.77 0.60
C ARG A 55 13.32 42.19 0.31
N MET A 56 12.32 41.40 0.70
CA MET A 56 10.90 41.75 0.52
C MET A 56 10.42 42.81 1.51
N GLN A 57 11.00 42.84 2.71
CA GLN A 57 10.71 43.83 3.74
C GLN A 57 11.33 45.19 3.39
N GLU A 58 12.54 45.21 2.83
CA GLU A 58 13.18 46.41 2.28
C GLU A 58 12.44 46.99 1.06
N GLN A 59 11.75 46.16 0.27
CA GLN A 59 10.90 46.61 -0.84
C GLN A 59 9.51 47.12 -0.41
N GLY A 60 9.24 47.23 0.90
CA GLY A 60 8.07 47.94 1.45
C GLY A 60 6.71 47.28 1.22
N GLY A 61 6.66 46.00 0.85
CA GLY A 61 5.46 45.36 0.28
C GLY A 61 4.79 44.26 1.10
N MET A 62 5.01 44.14 2.40
CA MET A 62 4.49 43.01 3.18
C MET A 62 3.21 43.35 3.97
N PRO A 63 2.00 43.02 3.46
CA PRO A 63 0.79 43.09 4.27
C PRO A 63 0.82 42.02 5.39
N ALA A 64 0.17 42.30 6.53
CA ALA A 64 0.07 41.39 7.68
C ALA A 64 -0.50 39.98 7.36
N TYR A 65 -1.08 39.80 6.17
CA TYR A 65 -1.56 38.51 5.67
C TYR A 65 -0.42 37.52 5.39
N THR A 66 0.75 38.03 4.97
CA THR A 66 1.92 37.20 4.66
C THR A 66 2.59 36.67 5.93
N GLU A 67 2.51 37.38 7.06
CA GLU A 67 3.12 36.98 8.33
C GLU A 67 2.43 35.76 8.97
N ARG A 68 1.09 35.67 8.87
CA ARG A 68 0.35 34.47 9.28
C ARG A 68 0.65 33.28 8.38
N GLN A 69 0.69 33.48 7.06
CA GLN A 69 1.07 32.42 6.13
C GLN A 69 2.50 31.94 6.39
N MET A 70 3.42 32.84 6.74
CA MET A 70 4.81 32.49 7.08
C MET A 70 4.91 31.69 8.36
N LYS A 71 4.23 32.09 9.44
CA LYS A 71 4.17 31.28 10.66
C LYS A 71 3.56 29.91 10.41
N GLN A 72 2.56 29.83 9.52
CA GLN A 72 1.95 28.57 9.14
C GLN A 72 2.91 27.68 8.34
N MET A 73 3.71 28.26 7.43
CA MET A 73 4.72 27.55 6.64
C MET A 73 5.90 27.09 7.50
N GLU A 74 6.37 27.93 8.42
CA GLU A 74 7.40 27.58 9.41
C GLU A 74 6.93 26.46 10.34
N ASN A 75 5.68 26.52 10.80
CA ASN A 75 5.07 25.45 11.61
C ASN A 75 4.90 24.15 10.82
N MET A 76 4.54 24.21 9.53
CA MET A 76 4.54 23.03 8.66
C MET A 76 5.94 22.43 8.55
N PHE A 77 6.98 23.24 8.28
CA PHE A 77 8.36 22.76 8.18
C PHE A 77 8.88 22.17 9.50
N LYS A 78 8.62 22.83 10.63
CA LYS A 78 8.97 22.30 11.96
C LYS A 78 8.26 20.98 12.26
N SER A 79 7.03 20.79 11.78
CA SER A 79 6.28 19.54 11.92
C SER A 79 6.78 18.40 11.02
N MET A 80 7.47 18.72 9.91
CA MET A 80 8.13 17.72 9.05
C MET A 80 9.45 17.23 9.65
N ARG A 81 10.14 18.05 10.45
CA ARG A 81 11.51 17.79 10.93
C ARG A 81 11.62 16.75 12.05
N LYS A 82 10.52 16.21 12.57
CA LYS A 82 10.53 15.24 13.68
C LYS A 82 9.69 14.02 13.36
N ILE A 83 10.19 13.18 12.45
CA ILE A 83 9.74 11.80 12.40
C ILE A 83 10.41 11.07 13.57
N PRO A 84 9.66 10.39 14.45
CA PRO A 84 10.27 9.60 15.50
C PRO A 84 11.10 8.45 14.92
N ASP A 85 12.29 8.19 15.45
CA ASP A 85 13.15 7.08 14.98
C ASP A 85 12.45 5.71 15.08
N TRP A 86 11.65 5.53 16.14
CA TRP A 86 10.84 4.32 16.33
C TRP A 86 9.83 4.13 15.19
N PHE A 87 9.30 5.21 14.60
CA PHE A 87 8.32 5.16 13.54
C PHE A 87 8.97 4.71 12.23
N LEU A 88 10.19 5.17 11.92
CA LEU A 88 10.93 4.72 10.75
C LEU A 88 11.29 3.24 10.83
N SER A 89 11.72 2.76 11.99
CA SER A 89 12.00 1.34 12.22
C SER A 89 10.72 0.50 12.12
N PHE A 90 9.62 0.98 12.70
CA PHE A 90 8.30 0.33 12.60
C PHE A 90 7.81 0.26 11.16
N LEU A 91 7.84 1.37 10.40
CA LEU A 91 7.46 1.40 9.00
C LEU A 91 8.30 0.42 8.19
N THR A 92 9.62 0.44 8.36
CA THR A 92 10.53 -0.45 7.64
C THR A 92 10.16 -1.92 7.87
N ALA A 93 9.95 -2.32 9.12
CA ALA A 93 9.52 -3.67 9.46
C ALA A 93 8.13 -4.00 8.89
N ALA A 94 7.17 -3.08 9.01
CA ALA A 94 5.79 -3.26 8.56
C ALA A 94 5.72 -3.46 7.04
N TYR A 95 6.46 -2.68 6.26
CA TYR A 95 6.51 -2.81 4.80
C TYR A 95 7.26 -4.06 4.35
N ILE A 96 8.37 -4.45 5.00
CA ILE A 96 9.02 -5.75 4.71
C ILE A 96 8.03 -6.89 4.91
N LEU A 97 7.28 -6.86 6.02
CA LEU A 97 6.23 -7.83 6.28
C LEU A 97 5.11 -7.74 5.23
N GLU A 98 4.69 -6.53 4.85
CA GLU A 98 3.68 -6.29 3.81
C GLU A 98 4.09 -6.88 2.46
N ALA A 99 5.37 -6.77 2.07
CA ALA A 99 5.89 -7.36 0.84
C ALA A 99 5.84 -8.90 0.89
N LEU A 100 6.27 -9.50 1.99
CA LEU A 100 6.18 -10.96 2.19
C LEU A 100 4.74 -11.46 2.10
N VAL A 101 3.81 -10.74 2.74
CA VAL A 101 2.39 -11.08 2.73
C VAL A 101 1.77 -10.85 1.35
N SER A 102 2.23 -9.85 0.62
CA SER A 102 1.79 -9.57 -0.76
C SER A 102 2.15 -10.70 -1.71
N ILE A 103 3.27 -11.40 -1.52
CA ILE A 103 3.57 -12.64 -2.25
C ILE A 103 2.50 -13.71 -1.97
N GLY A 104 2.10 -13.85 -0.71
CA GLY A 104 1.00 -14.73 -0.31
C GLY A 104 -0.34 -14.36 -0.94
N VAL A 105 -0.64 -13.06 -1.07
CA VAL A 105 -1.83 -12.56 -1.78
C VAL A 105 -1.77 -12.94 -3.27
N ILE A 106 -0.63 -12.76 -3.93
CA ILE A 106 -0.42 -13.16 -5.34
C ILE A 106 -0.68 -14.66 -5.51
N ILE A 107 -0.13 -15.50 -4.63
CA ILE A 107 -0.36 -16.95 -4.65
C ILE A 107 -1.85 -17.28 -4.47
N GLY A 108 -2.53 -16.58 -3.56
CA GLY A 108 -3.98 -16.69 -3.36
C GLY A 108 -4.76 -16.35 -4.63
N CYS A 109 -4.47 -15.22 -5.25
CA CYS A 109 -5.08 -14.77 -6.49
C CYS A 109 -4.85 -15.75 -7.66
N ILE A 110 -3.62 -16.25 -7.83
CA ILE A 110 -3.30 -17.26 -8.84
C ILE A 110 -4.12 -18.54 -8.60
N ASN A 111 -4.24 -18.98 -7.35
CA ASN A 111 -5.04 -20.16 -7.02
C ASN A 111 -6.54 -19.94 -7.25
N ILE A 112 -7.06 -18.73 -7.03
CA ILE A 112 -8.43 -18.34 -7.39
C ILE A 112 -8.61 -18.40 -8.91
N LEU A 113 -7.69 -17.82 -9.69
CA LEU A 113 -7.75 -17.83 -11.16
C LEU A 113 -7.66 -19.25 -11.74
N ARG A 114 -6.93 -20.14 -11.07
CA ARG A 114 -6.83 -21.57 -11.40
C ARG A 114 -8.01 -22.41 -10.88
N MET A 115 -9.02 -21.79 -10.27
CA MET A 115 -10.21 -22.46 -9.73
C MET A 115 -9.88 -23.55 -8.69
N LYS A 116 -8.78 -23.41 -7.95
CA LYS A 116 -8.43 -24.38 -6.90
C LYS A 116 -9.30 -24.15 -5.66
N LYS A 117 -9.75 -25.24 -5.04
CA LYS A 117 -10.55 -25.21 -3.80
C LYS A 117 -9.87 -24.45 -2.65
N SER A 118 -8.54 -24.45 -2.60
CA SER A 118 -7.74 -23.73 -1.60
C SER A 118 -7.54 -22.24 -1.91
N GLY A 119 -7.90 -21.75 -3.10
CA GLY A 119 -7.62 -20.37 -3.52
C GLY A 119 -8.33 -19.32 -2.67
N VAL A 120 -9.65 -19.47 -2.50
CA VAL A 120 -10.47 -18.53 -1.71
C VAL A 120 -10.03 -18.45 -0.23
N PRO A 121 -9.88 -19.56 0.52
CA PRO A 121 -9.47 -19.46 1.92
C PRO A 121 -8.04 -18.91 2.07
N LEU A 122 -7.12 -19.26 1.17
CA LEU A 122 -5.75 -18.73 1.22
C LEU A 122 -5.72 -17.22 0.95
N PHE A 123 -6.48 -16.76 -0.05
CA PHE A 123 -6.64 -15.34 -0.34
C PHE A 123 -7.24 -14.58 0.85
N LEU A 124 -8.31 -15.08 1.47
CA LEU A 124 -8.93 -14.40 2.60
C LEU A 124 -7.96 -14.27 3.80
N TRP A 125 -7.16 -15.30 4.06
CA TRP A 125 -6.13 -15.26 5.10
C TRP A 125 -5.04 -14.25 4.79
N THR A 126 -4.45 -14.29 3.60
CA THR A 126 -3.33 -13.41 3.23
C THR A 126 -3.78 -11.97 3.04
N ALA A 127 -4.94 -11.74 2.42
CA ALA A 127 -5.52 -10.41 2.27
C ALA A 127 -5.96 -9.82 3.62
N GLY A 128 -6.54 -10.62 4.51
CA GLY A 128 -6.90 -10.19 5.86
C GLY A 128 -5.68 -9.80 6.69
N PHE A 129 -4.62 -10.61 6.63
CA PHE A 129 -3.37 -10.30 7.31
C PHE A 129 -2.70 -9.04 6.74
N LYS A 130 -2.73 -8.86 5.41
CA LYS A 130 -2.27 -7.62 4.76
C LYS A 130 -3.06 -6.40 5.23
N ALA A 131 -4.39 -6.50 5.28
CA ALA A 131 -5.26 -5.42 5.75
C ALA A 131 -4.95 -5.02 7.20
N ALA A 132 -4.65 -6.00 8.07
CA ALA A 132 -4.23 -5.75 9.45
C ALA A 132 -2.90 -4.99 9.53
N ILE A 133 -1.92 -5.33 8.69
CA ILE A 133 -0.65 -4.60 8.60
C ILE A 133 -0.89 -3.16 8.13
N SER A 134 -1.64 -2.97 7.05
CA SER A 134 -1.95 -1.62 6.54
C SER A 134 -2.68 -0.78 7.58
N LEU A 135 -3.59 -1.37 8.36
CA LEU A 135 -4.25 -0.70 9.48
C LEU A 135 -3.28 -0.33 10.59
N SER A 136 -2.34 -1.22 10.95
CA SER A 136 -1.32 -0.91 11.96
C SER A 136 -0.42 0.26 11.55
N VAL A 137 -0.10 0.38 10.26
CA VAL A 137 0.66 1.50 9.70
C VAL A 137 -0.13 2.81 9.76
N LEU A 138 -1.43 2.78 9.43
CA LEU A 138 -2.31 3.93 9.56
C LEU A 138 -2.42 4.41 11.02
N ILE A 139 -2.57 3.47 11.97
CA ILE A 139 -2.62 3.79 13.39
C ILE A 139 -1.29 4.40 13.86
N ALA A 140 -0.15 3.80 13.49
CA ALA A 140 1.17 4.33 13.83
C ALA A 140 1.38 5.75 13.27
N ALA A 141 0.91 6.02 12.04
CA ALA A 141 0.97 7.35 11.44
C ALA A 141 0.14 8.38 12.22
N PHE A 142 -1.02 7.98 12.72
CA PHE A 142 -1.85 8.83 13.59
C PHE A 142 -1.10 9.23 14.87
N PHE A 143 -0.43 8.27 15.52
CA PHE A 143 0.37 8.52 16.73
C PHE A 143 1.65 9.31 16.46
N ALA A 144 2.23 9.21 15.26
CA ALA A 144 3.41 9.98 14.89
C ALA A 144 3.11 11.49 14.78
N SER A 145 1.84 11.89 14.58
CA SER A 145 1.39 13.30 14.52
C SER A 145 2.17 14.21 13.56
N SER A 146 2.83 13.63 12.55
CA SER A 146 3.62 14.35 11.55
C SER A 146 2.91 14.33 10.20
N LEU A 147 2.78 15.51 9.56
CA LEU A 147 2.23 15.63 8.21
C LEU A 147 2.98 14.78 7.18
N PHE A 148 4.29 14.62 7.36
CA PHE A 148 5.13 13.80 6.50
C PHE A 148 4.80 12.31 6.62
N ALA A 149 4.53 11.83 7.85
CA ALA A 149 4.07 10.47 8.10
C ALA A 149 2.73 10.19 7.40
N TRP A 150 1.81 11.16 7.42
CA TRP A 150 0.54 11.06 6.69
C TRP A 150 0.72 11.00 5.18
N THR A 151 1.61 11.80 4.60
CA THR A 151 1.89 11.76 3.14
C THR A 151 2.55 10.45 2.72
N MET A 152 3.46 9.90 3.54
CA MET A 152 4.07 8.60 3.26
C MET A 152 3.07 7.45 3.36
N VAL A 153 2.12 7.52 4.29
CA VAL A 153 1.15 6.46 4.56
C VAL A 153 -0.15 6.60 3.74
N GLY A 154 -0.35 7.73 3.05
CA GLY A 154 -1.55 7.97 2.23
C GLY A 154 -1.81 6.89 1.18
N GLY A 155 -0.75 6.33 0.58
CA GLY A 155 -0.86 5.19 -0.36
C GLY A 155 -1.40 3.93 0.31
N SER A 156 -1.01 3.66 1.56
CA SER A 156 -1.48 2.52 2.35
C SER A 156 -2.97 2.61 2.69
N GLY A 157 -3.52 3.82 2.81
CA GLY A 157 -4.96 4.04 3.01
C GLY A 157 -5.79 3.58 1.81
N ILE A 158 -5.40 3.98 0.60
CA ILE A 158 -6.07 3.54 -0.64
C ILE A 158 -5.94 2.02 -0.80
N GLY A 159 -4.75 1.47 -0.55
CA GLY A 159 -4.51 0.03 -0.56
C GLY A 159 -5.39 -0.74 0.43
N PHE A 160 -5.56 -0.22 1.64
CA PHE A 160 -6.42 -0.80 2.67
C PHE A 160 -7.89 -0.85 2.26
N VAL A 161 -8.42 0.23 1.67
CA VAL A 161 -9.81 0.26 1.19
C VAL A 161 -10.00 -0.73 0.05
N ALA A 162 -9.07 -0.74 -0.91
CA ALA A 162 -9.14 -1.63 -2.06
C ALA A 162 -9.04 -3.11 -1.65
N ILE A 163 -8.10 -3.48 -0.78
CA ILE A 163 -7.97 -4.86 -0.29
C ILE A 163 -9.21 -5.29 0.51
N SER A 164 -9.77 -4.40 1.33
CA SER A 164 -10.99 -4.66 2.10
C SER A 164 -12.19 -4.91 1.18
N GLY A 165 -12.34 -4.12 0.11
CA GLY A 165 -13.35 -4.35 -0.91
C GLY A 165 -13.21 -5.71 -1.60
N LEU A 166 -11.98 -6.11 -1.95
CA LEU A 166 -11.71 -7.43 -2.53
C LEU A 166 -12.02 -8.58 -1.56
N ILE A 167 -11.75 -8.41 -0.27
CA ILE A 167 -12.10 -9.39 0.77
C ILE A 167 -13.62 -9.57 0.82
N VAL A 168 -14.39 -8.49 0.82
CA VAL A 168 -15.87 -8.54 0.82
C VAL A 168 -16.38 -9.27 -0.42
N ILE A 169 -15.87 -8.93 -1.60
CA ILE A 169 -16.24 -9.60 -2.87
C ILE A 169 -15.91 -11.10 -2.82
N ALA A 170 -14.72 -11.47 -2.34
CA ALA A 170 -14.31 -12.88 -2.24
C ALA A 170 -15.08 -13.65 -1.16
N ALA A 171 -15.49 -12.98 -0.08
CA ALA A 171 -16.25 -13.58 1.01
C ALA A 171 -17.70 -13.88 0.58
N LEU A 172 -18.33 -12.95 -0.12
CA LEU A 172 -19.72 -13.02 -0.59
C LEU A 172 -19.88 -13.75 -1.93
N GLY A 173 -18.81 -13.87 -2.72
CA GLY A 173 -18.83 -14.55 -4.02
C GLY A 173 -19.30 -16.00 -3.93
N ASN A 174 -20.00 -16.47 -4.96
CA ASN A 174 -20.51 -17.85 -5.01
C ASN A 174 -19.34 -18.86 -5.09
N LYS A 175 -19.08 -19.56 -3.97
CA LYS A 175 -17.98 -20.53 -3.83
C LYS A 175 -18.31 -21.92 -4.42
N GLY A 176 -19.55 -22.14 -4.87
CA GLY A 176 -19.99 -23.41 -5.44
C GLY A 176 -19.16 -23.87 -6.63
N VAL A 177 -18.66 -22.93 -7.43
CA VAL A 177 -17.83 -23.20 -8.63
C VAL A 177 -16.49 -23.84 -8.27
N PHE A 178 -15.94 -23.56 -7.08
CA PHE A 178 -14.67 -24.13 -6.60
C PHE A 178 -14.82 -25.54 -6.01
N ARG A 179 -16.06 -26.04 -5.89
CA ARG A 179 -16.37 -27.38 -5.39
C ARG A 179 -16.71 -28.38 -6.49
N ALA A 180 -16.83 -27.94 -7.75
CA ALA A 180 -17.12 -28.82 -8.87
C ALA A 180 -15.96 -29.82 -9.04
N LYS A 181 -16.25 -31.12 -8.88
CA LYS A 181 -15.30 -32.18 -9.25
C LYS A 181 -15.02 -32.04 -10.75
N PRO A 182 -13.77 -32.28 -11.21
CA PRO A 182 -13.51 -32.37 -12.64
C PRO A 182 -14.48 -33.40 -13.24
N PRO A 183 -15.00 -33.17 -14.46
CA PRO A 183 -15.84 -34.15 -15.12
C PRO A 183 -15.08 -35.47 -15.14
N LYS A 184 -15.75 -36.57 -14.76
CA LYS A 184 -15.18 -37.90 -14.95
C LYS A 184 -14.86 -38.01 -16.43
N ILE A 185 -13.57 -38.12 -16.76
CA ILE A 185 -13.16 -38.49 -18.11
C ILE A 185 -13.87 -39.84 -18.34
N PRO A 186 -14.73 -39.96 -19.37
CA PRO A 186 -15.30 -41.25 -19.71
C PRO A 186 -14.13 -42.21 -19.84
N ASN A 187 -14.17 -43.34 -19.14
CA ASN A 187 -13.18 -44.39 -19.34
C ASN A 187 -13.05 -44.53 -20.86
N GLY A 188 -11.85 -44.30 -21.38
CA GLY A 188 -11.59 -44.43 -22.81
C GLY A 188 -12.12 -45.79 -23.28
N PRO A 189 -12.51 -45.92 -24.56
CA PRO A 189 -12.95 -47.20 -25.08
C PRO A 189 -11.96 -48.28 -24.63
N PRO A 190 -12.43 -49.45 -24.16
CA PRO A 190 -11.55 -50.51 -23.71
C PRO A 190 -10.49 -50.72 -24.79
N TRP A 191 -9.23 -50.57 -24.37
CA TRP A 191 -8.09 -50.74 -25.27
C TRP A 191 -8.15 -52.18 -25.77
N ASP A 192 -8.55 -52.35 -27.04
CA ASP A 192 -8.68 -53.66 -27.66
C ASP A 192 -7.26 -54.17 -27.93
N SER A 193 -6.73 -55.00 -27.03
CA SER A 193 -5.36 -55.50 -27.08
C SER A 193 -5.11 -56.54 -28.18
N ASN A 194 -6.05 -56.71 -29.11
CA ASN A 194 -6.06 -57.76 -30.11
C ASN A 194 -5.89 -57.23 -31.56
N ARG A 195 -5.14 -56.15 -31.77
CA ARG A 195 -4.70 -55.72 -33.11
C ARG A 195 -3.20 -55.54 -33.17
#